data_AF-A0A349P9T4-F1
#
_entry.id   AF-A0A349P9T4-F1
#
_cell.length_a   1.000
_cell.length_b   1.000
_cell.length_c   1.000
_cell.angle_alpha   90.00
_cell.angle_beta   90.00
_cell.angle_gamma   90.00
#
_symmetry.space_group_name_H-M   'P 1'
#
loop_
_entity.id
_entity.type
_entity.pdbx_description
1 polymer ?
#
loop_
_entity_poly.entity_id
_entity_poly.type
_entity_poly.pdbx_seq_one_letter_code
_entity_poly.pdbx_strand_id
1 'polypeptide(L)'
;MPALLALACCAAYGPAAARAQAGTPLKEQSFDYTPEEEEQTPAIQQSIAETTYEDAEIINHPLYGTIILSRYRWKSWVARALYLALINIALIAIIISLSKTEEYNIVISYILTGASLTVSFWCFLCAVLLFQLKSYSWTYISAVSASTAALGFVVLARTKKYDVSLTEIKESFKRMRATSREDQRLSSVDGSPGDWPDQDFTR
;
A
#
# COMPACT_ATOMS: atom_id res chain seq x y z
N MET A 1 20.17 -8.41 8.89
CA MET A 1 19.82 -7.25 9.74
C MET A 1 20.33 -5.86 9.29
N PRO A 2 20.99 -5.62 8.13
CA PRO A 2 21.37 -4.25 7.74
C PRO A 2 20.25 -3.47 7.00
N ALA A 3 19.27 -4.15 6.40
CA ALA A 3 18.22 -3.51 5.60
C ALA A 3 17.18 -2.72 6.42
N LEU A 4 16.92 -3.13 7.67
CA LEU A 4 15.98 -2.44 8.57
C LEU A 4 16.54 -1.11 9.11
N LEU A 5 17.87 -1.01 9.24
CA LEU A 5 18.55 0.23 9.63
C LEU A 5 18.54 1.27 8.51
N ALA A 6 18.67 0.85 7.25
CA ALA A 6 18.64 1.75 6.10
C ALA A 6 17.27 2.43 5.91
N LEU A 7 16.17 1.72 6.18
CA LEU A 7 14.81 2.24 6.01
C LEU A 7 14.40 3.22 7.14
N ALA A 8 14.94 3.01 8.35
CA ALA A 8 14.79 3.96 9.46
C ALA A 8 15.54 5.28 9.21
N CYS A 9 16.71 5.24 8.54
CA CYS A 9 17.44 6.44 8.17
C CYS A 9 16.70 7.30 7.14
N CYS A 10 16.00 6.70 6.16
CA CYS A 10 15.27 7.48 5.15
C CYS A 10 14.06 8.24 5.72
N ALA A 11 13.40 7.71 6.76
CA ALA A 11 12.30 8.42 7.44
C ALA A 11 12.79 9.62 8.27
N ALA A 12 14.05 9.63 8.70
CA ALA A 12 14.67 10.74 9.44
C ALA A 12 15.13 11.91 8.53
N TYR A 13 15.18 11.71 7.21
CA TYR A 13 15.53 12.75 6.23
C TYR A 13 14.31 13.40 5.56
N GLY A 14 13.09 13.01 5.94
CA GLY A 14 11.90 13.78 5.58
C GLY A 14 11.97 15.18 6.22
N PRO A 15 11.56 16.26 5.52
CA PRO A 15 11.58 17.59 6.08
C PRO A 15 10.64 17.64 7.29
N ALA A 16 11.20 17.64 8.50
CA ALA A 16 10.46 17.94 9.71
C ALA A 16 9.87 19.35 9.58
N ALA A 17 8.61 19.54 9.98
CA ALA A 17 7.96 20.85 9.97
C ALA A 17 8.78 21.95 10.69
N ALA A 18 9.61 21.55 11.66
CA ALA A 18 10.55 22.44 12.35
C ALA A 18 11.64 23.05 11.45
N ARG A 19 12.02 22.42 10.33
CA ARG A 19 12.98 22.99 9.37
C ARG A 19 12.39 24.05 8.45
N ALA A 20 11.06 24.15 8.35
CA ALA A 20 10.41 25.19 7.55
C ALA A 20 10.45 26.58 8.24
N GLN A 21 10.84 26.65 9.52
CA GLN A 21 10.88 27.88 10.31
C GLN A 21 12.30 28.24 10.77
N ALA A 22 13.32 27.45 10.40
CA ALA A 22 14.71 27.71 10.76
C ALA A 22 15.29 28.83 9.87
N GLY A 23 15.09 30.08 10.26
CA GLY A 23 15.71 31.24 9.61
C GLY A 23 14.84 32.49 9.47
N THR A 24 13.58 32.46 9.91
CA THR A 24 12.73 33.66 9.89
C THR A 24 12.95 34.50 11.16
N PRO A 25 12.98 35.84 11.06
CA PRO A 25 13.15 36.72 12.22
C PRO A 25 12.01 36.52 13.22
N LEU A 26 12.33 36.57 14.53
CA LEU A 26 11.40 36.28 15.64
C LEU A 26 10.06 37.05 15.56
N LYS A 27 10.08 38.24 14.93
CA LYS A 27 8.93 39.12 14.74
C LYS A 27 7.89 38.60 13.73
N GLU A 28 8.25 37.65 12.88
CA GLU A 28 7.37 37.00 11.91
C GLU A 28 6.87 35.62 12.40
N GLN A 29 7.36 35.16 13.56
CA GLN A 29 6.97 33.88 14.18
C GLN A 29 5.92 34.03 15.29
N SER A 30 5.73 35.23 15.84
CA SER A 30 4.60 35.53 16.72
C SER A 30 3.53 36.28 15.94
N PHE A 31 2.31 35.73 15.92
CA PHE A 31 1.13 36.46 15.49
C PHE A 31 0.71 37.41 16.63
N ASP A 32 1.56 38.40 16.93
CA ASP A 32 1.25 39.43 17.94
C ASP A 32 0.31 40.46 17.32
N TYR A 33 -0.98 40.12 17.28
CA TYR A 33 -2.04 41.11 17.18
C TYR A 33 -2.29 41.68 18.58
N THR A 34 -1.83 42.91 18.82
CA THR A 34 -2.31 43.73 19.94
C THR A 34 -3.52 44.52 19.48
N PRO A 35 -4.76 44.12 19.83
CA PRO A 35 -5.93 44.95 19.55
C PRO A 35 -5.87 46.24 20.38
N GLU A 36 -6.25 47.37 19.77
CA GLU A 36 -6.64 48.57 20.53
C GLU A 36 -7.92 48.26 21.31
N GLU A 37 -8.07 48.84 22.50
CA GLU A 37 -8.92 48.39 23.63
C GLU A 37 -10.45 48.28 23.38
N GLU A 38 -10.97 48.45 22.16
CA GLU A 38 -12.41 48.50 21.90
C GLU A 38 -12.96 47.57 20.80
N GLU A 39 -12.14 46.76 20.10
CA GLU A 39 -12.68 45.77 19.15
C GLU A 39 -12.95 44.42 19.82
N GLN A 40 -14.17 44.25 20.35
CA GLN A 40 -14.70 42.93 20.74
C GLN A 40 -14.89 42.04 19.50
N THR A 41 -13.88 41.21 19.20
CA THR A 41 -14.07 40.06 18.32
C THR A 41 -15.19 39.17 18.86
N PRO A 42 -16.18 38.76 18.03
CA PRO A 42 -17.23 37.85 18.48
C PRO A 42 -16.59 36.57 18.99
N ALA A 43 -16.97 36.14 20.19
CA ALA A 43 -16.43 34.96 20.84
C ALA A 43 -16.52 33.77 19.90
N ILE A 44 -15.40 33.41 19.28
CA ILE A 44 -15.27 32.15 18.57
C ILE A 44 -15.58 31.09 19.62
N GLN A 45 -16.69 30.40 19.42
CA GLN A 45 -17.05 29.20 20.16
C GLN A 45 -16.00 28.15 19.84
N GLN A 46 -14.82 28.29 20.43
CA GLN A 46 -13.88 27.20 20.58
C GLN A 46 -14.69 26.17 21.33
N SER A 47 -14.96 25.04 20.67
CA SER A 47 -15.45 23.87 21.38
C SER A 47 -14.38 23.57 22.42
N ILE A 48 -14.59 24.07 23.63
CA ILE A 48 -13.89 23.62 24.83
C ILE A 48 -14.41 22.19 24.99
N ALA A 49 -13.79 21.27 24.26
CA ALA A 49 -13.71 19.92 24.74
C ALA A 49 -12.98 20.06 26.07
N GLU A 50 -13.74 20.05 27.17
CA GLU A 50 -13.20 19.87 28.51
C GLU A 50 -12.33 18.62 28.43
N THR A 51 -11.03 18.84 28.25
CA THR A 51 -10.04 17.78 28.35
C THR A 51 -9.83 17.62 29.83
N THR A 52 -10.71 16.86 30.47
CA THR A 52 -10.54 16.38 31.83
C THR A 52 -9.14 15.78 31.90
N TYR A 53 -8.22 16.46 32.58
CA TYR A 53 -6.78 16.12 32.60
C TYR A 53 -6.46 14.79 33.29
N GLU A 54 -7.47 14.02 33.71
CA GLU A 54 -7.30 12.73 34.37
C GLU A 54 -6.66 11.66 33.47
N ASP A 55 -6.83 11.77 32.15
CA ASP A 55 -6.36 10.77 31.18
C ASP A 55 -5.06 11.17 30.47
N ALA A 56 -4.43 12.27 30.88
CA ALA A 56 -3.20 12.78 30.29
C ALA A 56 -2.00 12.56 31.23
N GLU A 57 -0.97 11.89 30.73
CA GLU A 57 0.32 11.79 31.40
C GLU A 57 1.19 12.99 31.03
N ILE A 58 1.56 13.76 32.05
CA ILE A 58 2.39 14.95 31.93
C ILE A 58 3.84 14.54 32.20
N ILE A 59 4.65 14.53 31.15
CA ILE A 59 6.09 14.22 31.24
C ILE A 59 6.87 15.52 31.10
N ASN A 60 7.61 15.90 32.13
CA ASN A 60 8.50 17.06 32.07
C ASN A 60 9.85 16.64 31.49
N HIS A 61 10.13 17.02 30.25
CA HIS A 61 11.39 16.74 29.59
C HIS A 61 12.33 17.97 29.68
N PRO A 62 13.60 17.82 30.09
CA PRO A 62 14.49 18.96 30.34
C PRO A 62 14.80 19.80 29.09
N LEU A 63 14.67 19.22 27.89
CA LEU A 63 14.92 19.91 26.61
C LEU A 63 13.65 20.31 25.84
N TYR A 64 12.53 19.61 26.04
CA TYR A 64 11.31 19.77 25.21
C TYR A 64 10.14 20.37 26.01
N GLY A 65 10.37 20.74 27.27
CA GLY A 65 9.34 21.26 28.17
C GLY A 65 8.36 20.18 28.62
N THR A 66 7.16 20.61 29.00
CA THR A 66 6.08 19.73 29.46
C THR A 66 5.37 19.10 28.27
N ILE A 67 5.54 17.79 28.09
CA ILE A 67 4.86 17.02 27.05
C ILE A 67 3.62 16.37 27.68
N ILE A 68 2.44 16.74 27.17
CA ILE A 68 1.17 16.15 27.55
C ILE A 68 0.87 14.99 26.58
N LEU A 69 0.84 13.75 27.08
CA LEU A 69 0.55 12.55 26.30
C LEU A 69 -0.74 11.89 26.79
N SER A 70 -1.63 11.50 25.88
CA SER A 70 -2.83 10.77 26.29
C SER A 70 -2.50 9.32 26.67
N ARG A 71 -3.00 8.87 27.83
CA ARG A 71 -2.82 7.49 28.34
C ARG A 71 -3.41 6.44 27.39
N TYR A 72 -4.43 6.81 26.60
CA TYR A 72 -5.10 5.93 25.65
C TYR A 72 -4.59 6.04 24.20
N ARG A 73 -3.39 6.58 23.96
CA ARG A 73 -2.82 6.69 22.60
C ARG A 73 -2.80 5.36 21.85
N TRP A 74 -2.60 4.25 22.56
CA TRP A 74 -2.63 2.90 22.00
C TRP A 74 -3.98 2.55 21.35
N LYS A 75 -5.12 3.05 21.87
CA LYS A 75 -6.46 2.78 21.29
C LYS A 75 -6.60 3.32 19.87
N SER A 76 -6.05 4.53 19.61
CA SER A 76 -6.04 5.12 18.27
C SER A 76 -5.22 4.28 17.29
N TRP A 77 -4.06 3.78 17.73
CA TRP A 77 -3.22 2.88 16.92
C TRP A 77 -3.87 1.52 16.68
N VAL A 78 -4.60 0.98 17.65
CA VAL A 78 -5.39 -0.25 17.47
C VAL A 78 -6.48 -0.04 16.42
N ALA A 79 -7.23 1.06 16.47
CA ALA A 79 -8.26 1.36 15.47
C ALA A 79 -7.66 1.47 14.05
N ARG A 80 -6.54 2.19 13.91
CA ARG A 80 -5.81 2.31 12.63
C ARG A 80 -5.34 0.96 12.10
N ALA A 81 -4.78 0.11 12.97
CA ALA A 81 -4.34 -1.23 12.60
C ALA A 81 -5.52 -2.11 12.14
N LEU A 82 -6.68 -1.97 12.79
CA LEU A 82 -7.89 -2.70 12.42
C LEU A 82 -8.43 -2.26 11.05
N TYR A 83 -8.45 -0.96 10.75
CA TYR A 83 -8.82 -0.47 9.42
C TYR A 83 -7.88 -0.99 8.33
N LEU A 84 -6.57 -0.95 8.57
CA LEU A 84 -5.58 -1.47 7.62
C LEU A 84 -5.75 -2.98 7.42
N ALA A 85 -6.01 -3.74 8.48
CA ALA A 85 -6.25 -5.18 8.38
C ALA A 85 -7.50 -5.50 7.55
N LEU A 86 -8.61 -4.78 7.76
CA LEU A 86 -9.84 -4.95 6.98
C LEU A 86 -9.62 -4.63 5.49
N ILE A 87 -8.94 -3.52 5.20
CA ILE A 87 -8.60 -3.14 3.82
C ILE A 87 -7.73 -4.23 3.18
N ASN A 88 -6.75 -4.78 3.91
CA ASN A 88 -5.87 -5.82 3.39
C ASN A 88 -6.62 -7.13 3.08
N ILE A 89 -7.55 -7.54 3.97
CA ILE A 89 -8.39 -8.72 3.73
C ILE A 89 -9.27 -8.51 2.49
N ALA A 90 -9.89 -7.35 2.34
CA ALA A 90 -10.68 -7.01 1.16
C ALA A 90 -9.83 -7.04 -0.11
N LEU A 91 -8.60 -6.53 -0.05
CA LEU A 91 -7.67 -6.50 -1.17
C LEU A 91 -7.23 -7.92 -1.58
N ILE A 92 -6.96 -8.81 -0.63
CA ILE A 92 -6.69 -10.24 -0.90
C ILE A 92 -7.90 -10.90 -1.56
N ALA A 93 -9.11 -10.64 -1.08
CA ALA A 93 -10.34 -11.18 -1.68
C ALA A 93 -10.49 -10.76 -3.16
N ILE A 94 -10.20 -9.50 -3.47
CA ILE A 94 -10.22 -8.97 -4.85
C ILE A 94 -9.19 -9.72 -5.72
N ILE A 95 -7.94 -9.89 -5.26
CA ILE A 95 -6.91 -10.62 -6.02
C ILE A 95 -7.34 -12.07 -6.32
N ILE A 96 -7.99 -12.72 -5.36
CA ILE A 96 -8.48 -14.09 -5.54
C ILE A 96 -9.61 -14.13 -6.58
N SER A 97 -10.52 -13.15 -6.56
CA SER A 97 -11.65 -13.07 -7.48
C SER A 97 -11.29 -12.78 -8.95
N LEU A 98 -10.14 -12.13 -9.21
CA LEU A 98 -9.67 -11.84 -10.56
C LEU A 98 -9.36 -13.14 -11.33
N SER A 99 -9.86 -13.30 -12.56
CA SER A 99 -9.49 -14.44 -13.41
C SER A 99 -8.06 -14.26 -13.92
N LYS A 100 -7.27 -15.33 -13.92
CA LYS A 100 -5.86 -15.32 -14.38
C LYS A 100 -5.72 -15.81 -15.82
N THR A 101 -6.78 -15.64 -16.61
CA THR A 101 -6.83 -16.08 -18.01
C THR A 101 -6.17 -15.09 -18.96
N GLU A 102 -6.18 -13.80 -18.60
CA GLU A 102 -5.65 -12.70 -19.41
C GLU A 102 -4.35 -12.13 -18.81
N GLU A 103 -3.43 -11.70 -19.67
CA GLU A 103 -2.14 -11.11 -19.27
C GLU A 103 -2.31 -9.85 -18.42
N TYR A 104 -3.27 -8.99 -18.79
CA TYR A 104 -3.59 -7.79 -18.03
C TYR A 104 -3.99 -8.11 -16.59
N ASN A 105 -4.81 -9.14 -16.38
CA ASN A 105 -5.25 -9.52 -15.05
C ASN A 105 -4.10 -10.10 -14.19
N ILE A 106 -3.10 -10.73 -14.82
CA ILE A 106 -1.90 -11.21 -14.12
C ILE A 106 -1.04 -10.03 -13.67
N VAL A 107 -0.81 -9.03 -14.52
CA VAL A 107 -0.09 -7.81 -14.15
C VAL A 107 -0.80 -7.06 -13.02
N ILE A 108 -2.12 -6.89 -13.13
CA ILE A 108 -2.94 -6.27 -12.07
C ILE A 108 -2.83 -7.08 -10.77
N SER A 109 -2.88 -8.41 -10.85
CA SER A 109 -2.71 -9.28 -9.69
C SER A 109 -1.34 -9.11 -9.02
N TYR A 110 -0.25 -8.93 -9.79
CA TYR A 110 1.06 -8.64 -9.21
C TYR A 110 1.10 -7.30 -8.47
N ILE A 111 0.54 -6.25 -9.07
CA ILE A 111 0.51 -4.91 -8.47
C ILE A 111 -0.32 -4.93 -7.17
N LEU A 112 -1.51 -5.53 -7.20
CA LEU A 112 -2.34 -5.65 -6.01
C LEU A 112 -1.67 -6.54 -4.95
N THR A 113 -1.00 -7.63 -5.33
CA THR A 113 -0.29 -8.47 -4.35
C THR A 113 0.86 -7.71 -3.69
N GLY A 114 1.57 -6.86 -4.45
CA GLY A 114 2.56 -5.93 -3.90
C GLY A 114 1.95 -4.93 -2.91
N ALA A 115 0.80 -4.34 -3.25
CA ALA A 115 0.06 -3.45 -2.34
C ALA A 115 -0.43 -4.17 -1.07
N SER A 116 -0.87 -5.43 -1.18
CA SER A 116 -1.24 -6.24 -0.01
C SER A 116 -0.06 -6.46 0.93
N LEU A 117 1.14 -6.74 0.38
CA LEU A 117 2.35 -6.93 1.17
C LEU A 117 2.77 -5.63 1.88
N THR A 118 2.67 -4.47 1.22
CA THR A 118 3.00 -3.19 1.87
C THR A 118 2.03 -2.83 2.98
N VAL A 119 0.73 -3.10 2.80
CA VAL A 119 -0.27 -2.91 3.87
C VAL A 119 -0.02 -3.89 5.03
N SER A 120 0.30 -5.16 4.74
CA SER A 120 0.66 -6.16 5.77
C SER A 120 1.88 -5.71 6.58
N PHE A 121 2.89 -5.14 5.91
CA PHE A 121 4.06 -4.58 6.56
C PHE A 121 3.71 -3.37 7.45
N TRP A 122 2.83 -2.49 7.00
CA TRP A 122 2.33 -1.38 7.82
C TRP A 122 1.56 -1.86 9.06
N CYS A 123 0.70 -2.88 8.92
CA CYS A 123 0.05 -3.52 10.07
C CYS A 123 1.06 -4.09 11.07
N PHE A 124 2.15 -4.69 10.56
CA PHE A 124 3.23 -5.19 11.42
C PHE A 124 3.94 -4.06 12.17
N LEU A 125 4.21 -2.92 11.52
CA LEU A 125 4.76 -1.75 12.20
C LEU A 125 3.83 -1.21 13.29
N CYS A 126 2.51 -1.23 13.06
CA CYS A 126 1.54 -0.89 14.09
C CYS A 126 1.62 -1.86 15.29
N ALA A 127 1.83 -3.15 15.05
CA ALA A 127 2.04 -4.13 16.13
C ALA A 127 3.33 -3.83 16.93
N VAL A 128 4.43 -3.47 16.26
CA VAL A 128 5.69 -3.07 16.92
C VAL A 128 5.49 -1.81 17.78
N LEU A 129 4.77 -0.82 17.28
CA LEU A 129 4.43 0.39 18.06
C LEU A 129 3.59 0.06 19.30
N LEU A 130 2.62 -0.85 19.18
CA LEU A 130 1.80 -1.28 20.32
C LEU A 130 2.60 -2.08 21.34
N PHE A 131 3.57 -2.87 20.89
CA PHE A 131 4.52 -3.55 21.76
C PHE A 131 5.37 -2.53 22.55
N GLN A 132 5.88 -1.48 21.90
CA GLN A 132 6.62 -0.40 22.57
C GLN A 132 5.75 0.36 23.58
N LEU A 133 4.46 0.54 23.27
CA LEU A 133 3.47 1.12 24.19
C LEU A 133 3.01 0.15 25.29
N LYS A 134 3.60 -1.06 25.40
CA LYS A 134 3.26 -2.11 26.38
C LYS A 134 1.77 -2.51 26.38
N SER A 135 1.09 -2.35 25.25
CA SER A 135 -0.32 -2.74 25.10
C SER A 135 -0.44 -4.21 24.69
N TYR A 136 -1.19 -5.02 25.44
CA TYR A 136 -1.46 -6.43 25.11
C TYR A 136 -2.08 -6.64 23.72
N SER A 137 -2.69 -5.61 23.12
CA SER A 137 -3.27 -5.68 21.78
C SER A 137 -2.26 -6.02 20.67
N TRP A 138 -0.95 -5.89 20.93
CA TRP A 138 0.10 -6.22 19.97
C TRP A 138 0.08 -7.69 19.53
N THR A 139 -0.31 -8.62 20.40
CA THR A 139 -0.33 -10.06 20.10
C THR A 139 -1.38 -10.40 19.04
N TYR A 140 -2.56 -9.80 19.13
CA TYR A 140 -3.63 -10.00 18.15
C TYR A 140 -3.27 -9.38 16.79
N ILE A 141 -2.79 -8.14 16.79
CA ILE A 141 -2.49 -7.43 15.55
C ILE A 141 -1.28 -8.04 14.84
N SER A 142 -0.25 -8.48 15.59
CA SER A 142 0.89 -9.18 15.01
C SER A 142 0.47 -10.50 14.36
N ALA A 143 -0.37 -11.30 15.02
CA ALA A 143 -0.89 -12.55 14.45
C ALA A 143 -1.68 -12.30 13.16
N VAL A 144 -2.55 -11.28 13.12
CA VAL A 144 -3.32 -10.90 11.92
C VAL A 144 -2.41 -10.40 10.80
N SER A 145 -1.38 -9.60 11.12
CA SER A 145 -0.42 -9.12 10.13
C SER A 145 0.41 -10.28 9.53
N ALA A 146 0.79 -11.26 10.35
CA ALA A 146 1.53 -12.43 9.91
C ALA A 146 0.67 -13.35 9.04
N SER A 147 -0.59 -13.59 9.43
CA SER A 147 -1.50 -14.44 8.66
C SER A 147 -1.84 -13.81 7.31
N THR A 148 -2.12 -12.51 7.25
CA THR A 148 -2.37 -11.80 5.99
C THR A 148 -1.14 -11.75 5.08
N ALA A 149 0.06 -11.55 5.64
CA ALA A 149 1.30 -11.64 4.87
C ALA A 149 1.53 -13.05 4.30
N ALA A 150 1.28 -14.10 5.09
CA ALA A 150 1.40 -15.49 4.64
C ALA A 150 0.41 -15.81 3.51
N LEU A 151 -0.85 -15.38 3.65
CA LEU A 151 -1.86 -15.53 2.60
C LEU A 151 -1.47 -14.78 1.33
N GLY A 152 -1.01 -13.53 1.45
CA GLY A 152 -0.51 -12.74 0.33
C GLY A 152 0.65 -13.41 -0.40
N PHE A 153 1.58 -14.03 0.35
CA PHE A 153 2.68 -14.80 -0.23
C PHE A 153 2.20 -16.05 -1.00
N VAL A 154 1.24 -16.79 -0.45
CA VAL A 154 0.65 -17.95 -1.13
C VAL A 154 -0.04 -17.54 -2.43
N VAL A 155 -0.78 -16.43 -2.40
CA VAL A 155 -1.42 -15.86 -3.60
C VAL A 155 -0.37 -15.47 -4.64
N LEU A 156 0.70 -14.78 -4.23
CA LEU A 156 1.82 -14.45 -5.13
C LEU A 156 2.42 -15.70 -5.78
N ALA A 157 2.68 -16.73 -4.98
CA ALA A 157 3.23 -17.99 -5.47
C ALA A 157 2.30 -18.68 -6.47
N ARG A 158 0.98 -18.58 -6.28
CA ARG A 158 0.00 -19.06 -7.28
C ARG A 158 0.01 -18.22 -8.55
N THR A 159 0.00 -16.89 -8.45
CA THR A 159 0.09 -15.99 -9.61
C THR A 159 1.33 -16.29 -10.45
N LYS A 160 2.48 -16.53 -9.81
CA LYS A 160 3.72 -16.92 -10.50
C LYS A 160 3.59 -18.24 -11.26
N LYS A 161 2.83 -19.21 -10.75
CA LYS A 161 2.59 -20.48 -11.48
C LYS A 161 1.76 -20.26 -12.76
N TYR A 162 0.78 -19.36 -12.72
CA TYR A 162 -0.02 -19.03 -13.90
C TYR A 162 0.81 -18.35 -14.99
N ASP A 163 1.73 -17.47 -14.58
CA ASP A 163 2.66 -16.78 -15.49
C ASP A 163 3.52 -17.76 -16.30
N VAL A 164 4.17 -18.72 -15.62
CA VAL A 164 4.97 -19.78 -16.28
C VAL A 164 4.11 -20.56 -17.28
N SER A 165 2.89 -20.96 -16.88
CA SER A 165 2.01 -21.72 -17.77
C SER A 165 1.62 -20.97 -19.04
N LEU A 166 1.39 -19.65 -18.97
CA LEU A 166 1.08 -18.86 -20.16
C LEU A 166 2.28 -18.72 -21.10
N THR A 167 3.49 -18.57 -20.54
CA THR A 167 4.70 -18.53 -21.36
C THR A 167 4.94 -19.85 -22.10
N GLU A 168 4.73 -20.98 -21.43
CA GLU A 168 4.83 -22.31 -22.05
C GLU A 168 3.77 -22.52 -23.15
N ILE A 169 2.54 -22.06 -22.93
CA ILE A 169 1.47 -22.13 -23.93
C ILE A 169 1.80 -21.25 -25.15
N LYS A 170 2.29 -20.03 -24.94
CA LYS A 170 2.73 -19.17 -26.06
C LYS A 170 3.88 -19.79 -26.84
N GLU A 171 4.83 -20.41 -26.14
CA GLU A 171 5.95 -21.07 -26.78
C GLU A 171 5.50 -22.32 -27.54
N SER A 172 4.55 -23.10 -27.01
CA SER A 172 3.99 -24.26 -27.70
C SER A 172 3.20 -23.87 -28.94
N PHE A 173 2.43 -22.79 -28.91
CA PHE A 173 1.78 -22.24 -30.11
C PHE A 173 2.81 -21.72 -31.12
N LYS A 174 3.89 -21.07 -30.67
CA LYS A 174 4.96 -20.61 -31.55
C LYS A 174 5.71 -21.79 -32.20
N ARG A 175 5.99 -22.85 -31.43
CA ARG A 175 6.60 -24.09 -31.95
C ARG A 175 5.64 -24.80 -32.91
N MET A 176 4.36 -24.94 -32.56
CA MET A 176 3.35 -25.52 -33.44
C MET A 176 3.21 -24.71 -34.74
N ARG A 177 3.26 -23.37 -34.69
CA ARG A 177 3.25 -22.51 -35.88
C ARG A 177 4.54 -22.62 -36.71
N ALA A 178 5.69 -22.81 -36.06
CA ALA A 178 6.97 -23.03 -36.72
C ALA A 178 7.08 -24.43 -37.35
N THR A 179 6.52 -25.46 -36.72
CA THR A 179 6.45 -26.84 -37.21
C THR A 179 5.33 -27.02 -38.24
N SER A 180 4.22 -26.27 -38.11
CA SER A 180 3.13 -26.14 -39.10
C SER A 180 3.55 -25.35 -40.34
N ARG A 181 4.84 -25.08 -40.52
CA ARG A 181 5.42 -24.79 -41.83
C ARG A 181 5.51 -26.08 -42.66
N GLU A 182 4.45 -26.89 -42.62
CA GLU A 182 4.19 -27.96 -43.55
C GLU A 182 3.71 -27.30 -44.84
N ASP A 183 4.52 -27.48 -45.87
CA ASP A 183 4.29 -27.19 -47.28
C ASP A 183 3.62 -25.84 -47.60
N GLN A 184 4.40 -24.91 -48.16
CA GLN A 184 3.90 -23.63 -48.69
C GLN A 184 2.84 -23.82 -49.81
N ARG A 185 2.64 -25.05 -50.29
CA ARG A 185 1.59 -25.46 -51.24
C ARG A 185 0.26 -25.81 -50.58
N LEU A 186 0.22 -26.03 -49.27
CA LEU A 186 -0.98 -26.36 -48.48
C LEU A 186 -1.45 -25.21 -47.59
N SER A 187 -0.81 -24.04 -47.69
CA SER A 187 -1.32 -22.83 -47.01
C SER A 187 -2.68 -22.49 -47.58
N SER A 188 -3.71 -22.48 -46.73
CA SER A 188 -5.04 -22.00 -47.12
C SER A 188 -4.92 -20.58 -47.66
N VAL A 189 -5.24 -20.40 -48.93
CA VAL A 189 -5.37 -19.08 -49.56
C VAL A 189 -6.53 -18.37 -48.88
N ASP A 190 -6.29 -17.20 -48.29
CA ASP A 190 -7.36 -16.34 -47.79
C ASP A 190 -8.19 -15.87 -48.99
N GLY A 191 -9.37 -16.46 -49.17
CA GLY A 191 -10.31 -16.16 -50.25
C GLY A 191 -11.72 -16.63 -49.91
N SER A 192 -12.73 -15.92 -50.43
CA SER A 192 -14.11 -16.40 -50.35
C SER A 192 -14.32 -17.58 -51.29
N PRO A 193 -15.27 -18.51 -51.04
CA PRO A 193 -15.55 -19.62 -51.94
C PRO A 193 -15.84 -19.09 -53.37
N GLY A 194 -14.88 -19.25 -54.29
CA GLY A 194 -14.95 -18.71 -55.64
C GLY A 194 -13.70 -17.94 -56.11
N ASP A 195 -12.84 -17.45 -55.21
CA ASP A 195 -11.60 -16.75 -55.53
C ASP A 195 -10.41 -17.71 -55.72
N TRP A 196 -10.54 -18.67 -56.64
CA TRP A 196 -9.38 -19.49 -57.03
C TRP A 196 -8.59 -18.76 -58.11
N PRO A 197 -7.26 -18.57 -57.96
CA PRO A 197 -6.45 -18.03 -59.04
C PRO A 197 -6.50 -19.01 -60.24
N ASP A 198 -6.78 -18.49 -61.44
CA ASP A 198 -6.92 -19.26 -62.70
C ASP A 198 -5.73 -20.16 -63.06
N GLN A 199 -4.64 -20.10 -62.30
CA GLN A 199 -3.40 -20.86 -62.51
C GLN A 199 -3.40 -22.24 -61.83
N ASP A 200 -4.39 -22.56 -60.98
CA ASP A 200 -4.45 -23.85 -60.27
C ASP A 200 -5.16 -24.97 -61.06
N PHE A 201 -5.72 -24.65 -62.24
CA PHE A 201 -6.25 -25.65 -63.15
C PHE A 201 -5.45 -25.63 -64.47
N THR A 202 -4.54 -26.60 -64.62
CA THR A 202 -3.77 -27.02 -65.82
C THR A 202 -2.38 -26.43 -66.04
N ARG A 203 -1.34 -27.28 -65.87
CA ARG A 203 -0.78 -28.08 -66.98
C ARG A 203 -0.19 -29.39 -66.47
#